data_AF-A0AAU5BZ18-F1
#
_entry.id   AF-A0AAU5BZ18-F1
#
_cell.length_a   1.000
_cell.length_b   1.000
_cell.length_c   1.000
_cell.angle_alpha   90.00
_cell.angle_beta   90.00
_cell.angle_gamma   90.00
#
_symmetry.space_group_name_H-M   'P 1'
#
loop_
_entity.id
_entity.type
_entity.pdbx_description
1 polymer ?
#
loop_
_entity_poly.entity_id
_entity_poly.type
_entity_poly.pdbx_seq_one_letter_code
_entity_poly.pdbx_strand_id
1 'polypeptide(L)'
;MEIGTALIAEVQKAGRFLRIPDPNAEERARYRRAFDAARQCAPKGYHLKYSGRAKGDFFLGLLRATGEDDTEWNRIRLARSRVITDVEDVIAAVTADHSAFEISDEVLPRVLSLLRLLAEQALARHGDIAVSKKRRQVRPLLTVHGRTYEIRFKERQKQVRYVPTQPGRRTYEWQRVTPAHRLEPSGELELQVAQQSGYSYGYRYGWTKEWSDTAKKPLEDQIDAVLRALKARAEEEEQARLAREAEQQRQREERERQEEERRLREVQEEEEHRRRKAEKKERTRREWEAAVSVATIKAVDAVRVDRFGTALAQWRAAGEMRAFCAALDEAASTSDDAHEAERLREWSAWGKAEADRLDPTVAGRSLTGHSLHAEPTGDQLRPFLDGWHPQRPEKEKPPKQEEPKAEAEPPKPAPERWRGFTDERLDQGWRYGPRGRAQWWRR
;
A
#
# COMPACT_ATOMS: atom_id res chain seq x y z
N MET A 1 2.62 -30.98 -48.31
CA MET A 1 2.67 -29.54 -47.97
C MET A 1 1.54 -29.18 -47.01
N GLU A 2 0.30 -29.07 -47.48
CA GLU A 2 -0.87 -28.56 -46.71
C GLU A 2 -1.07 -29.17 -45.31
N ILE A 3 -0.93 -30.51 -45.19
CA ILE A 3 -1.06 -31.23 -43.91
C ILE A 3 -0.02 -30.75 -42.88
N GLY A 4 1.19 -30.41 -43.33
CA GLY A 4 2.27 -29.92 -42.46
C GLY A 4 2.03 -28.49 -41.99
N THR A 5 1.56 -27.61 -42.88
CA THR A 5 1.19 -26.23 -42.53
C THR A 5 -0.03 -26.17 -41.60
N ALA A 6 -1.00 -27.06 -41.77
CA ALA A 6 -2.14 -27.18 -40.85
C ALA A 6 -1.70 -27.56 -39.43
N LEU A 7 -0.78 -28.53 -39.29
CA LEU A 7 -0.25 -28.94 -37.99
C LEU A 7 0.52 -27.79 -37.29
N ILE A 8 1.27 -26.99 -38.05
CA ILE A 8 2.00 -25.82 -37.50
C ILE A 8 1.00 -24.78 -36.97
N ALA A 9 -0.07 -24.50 -37.70
CA ALA A 9 -1.12 -23.58 -37.26
C ALA A 9 -1.86 -24.08 -36.00
N GLU A 10 -2.10 -25.39 -35.91
CA GLU A 10 -2.69 -26.03 -34.72
C GLU A 10 -1.80 -25.89 -33.48
N VAL A 11 -0.49 -26.16 -33.62
CA VAL A 11 0.51 -25.98 -32.55
C VAL A 11 0.66 -24.50 -32.15
N GLN A 12 0.55 -23.56 -33.10
CA GLN A 12 0.55 -22.13 -32.80
C GLN A 12 -0.71 -21.71 -32.03
N LYS A 13 -1.90 -22.19 -32.43
CA LYS A 13 -3.17 -21.95 -31.73
C LYS A 13 -3.16 -22.51 -30.30
N ALA A 14 -2.46 -23.63 -30.07
CA ALA A 14 -2.24 -24.22 -28.75
C ALA A 14 -1.16 -23.52 -27.91
N GLY A 15 -0.53 -22.44 -28.39
CA GLY A 15 0.48 -21.70 -27.63
C GLY A 15 1.89 -22.32 -27.67
N ARG A 16 2.31 -22.80 -28.85
CA ARG A 16 3.63 -23.41 -29.18
C ARG A 16 3.84 -24.86 -28.77
N PHE A 17 3.09 -25.37 -27.80
CA PHE A 17 3.14 -26.78 -27.39
C PHE A 17 1.74 -27.41 -27.46
N LEU A 18 1.60 -28.44 -28.29
CA LEU A 18 0.35 -29.20 -28.43
C LEU A 18 0.50 -30.55 -27.72
N ARG A 19 -0.43 -30.85 -26.81
CA ARG A 19 -0.61 -32.15 -26.16
C ARG A 19 -1.83 -32.83 -26.78
N ILE A 20 -1.63 -33.99 -27.38
CA ILE A 20 -2.71 -34.88 -27.83
C ILE A 20 -2.75 -36.05 -26.82
N PRO A 21 -3.83 -36.16 -26.01
CA PRO A 21 -3.97 -37.25 -25.05
C PRO A 21 -4.18 -38.57 -25.78
N ASP A 22 -3.47 -39.61 -25.33
CA ASP A 22 -3.39 -40.97 -25.90
C ASP A 22 -4.03 -41.22 -27.30
N PRO A 23 -3.45 -40.71 -28.40
CA PRO A 23 -4.02 -40.89 -29.74
C PRO A 23 -3.90 -42.34 -30.20
N ASN A 24 -4.93 -42.81 -30.92
CA ASN A 24 -4.99 -44.17 -31.43
C ASN A 24 -3.90 -44.44 -32.49
N ALA A 25 -3.73 -45.70 -32.91
CA ALA A 25 -2.64 -46.07 -33.82
C ALA A 25 -2.69 -45.33 -35.18
N GLU A 26 -3.88 -45.12 -35.73
CA GLU A 26 -4.07 -44.45 -37.03
C GLU A 26 -3.88 -42.93 -36.92
N GLU A 27 -4.42 -42.32 -35.87
CA GLU A 27 -4.20 -40.91 -35.53
C GLU A 27 -2.72 -40.63 -35.28
N ARG A 28 -2.03 -41.50 -34.54
CA ARG A 28 -0.59 -41.40 -34.29
C ARG A 28 0.21 -41.53 -35.59
N ALA A 29 -0.21 -42.39 -36.52
CA ALA A 29 0.38 -42.46 -37.86
C ALA A 29 0.09 -41.19 -38.69
N ARG A 30 -1.12 -40.62 -38.59
CA ARG A 30 -1.49 -39.32 -39.20
C ARG A 30 -0.63 -38.18 -38.64
N TYR A 31 -0.48 -38.05 -37.33
CA TYR A 31 0.34 -37.01 -36.70
C TYR A 31 1.83 -37.18 -36.99
N ARG A 32 2.35 -38.41 -37.13
CA ARG A 32 3.73 -38.64 -37.61
C ARG A 32 3.92 -38.18 -39.05
N ARG A 33 3.05 -38.59 -39.98
CA ARG A 33 3.08 -38.12 -41.39
C ARG A 33 2.94 -36.59 -41.48
N ALA A 34 2.09 -35.99 -40.65
CA ALA A 34 1.92 -34.55 -40.56
C ALA A 34 3.18 -33.86 -39.99
N PHE A 35 3.84 -34.43 -38.98
CA PHE A 35 5.12 -33.96 -38.45
C PHE A 35 6.23 -34.00 -39.49
N ASP A 36 6.37 -35.10 -40.24
CA ASP A 36 7.41 -35.26 -41.26
C ASP A 36 7.24 -34.21 -42.39
N ALA A 37 6.00 -33.96 -42.81
CA ALA A 37 5.66 -32.89 -43.74
C ALA A 37 5.88 -31.48 -43.13
N ALA A 38 5.51 -31.27 -41.87
CA ALA A 38 5.71 -30.00 -41.16
C ALA A 38 7.19 -29.67 -40.94
N ARG A 39 8.06 -30.68 -40.79
CA ARG A 39 9.51 -30.50 -40.66
C ARG A 39 10.13 -29.86 -41.90
N GLN A 40 9.55 -30.08 -43.08
CA GLN A 40 9.95 -29.44 -44.33
C GLN A 40 9.34 -28.03 -44.51
N CYS A 41 8.25 -27.73 -43.81
CA CYS A 41 7.48 -26.49 -43.94
C CYS A 41 7.61 -25.54 -42.73
N ALA A 42 8.60 -25.76 -41.86
CA ALA A 42 8.76 -25.00 -40.62
C ALA A 42 9.07 -23.51 -40.89
N PRO A 43 8.50 -22.57 -40.11
CA PRO A 43 8.82 -21.15 -40.26
C PRO A 43 10.31 -20.86 -40.04
N LYS A 44 10.87 -19.89 -40.80
CA LYS A 44 12.27 -19.48 -40.63
C LYS A 44 12.56 -19.09 -39.18
N GLY A 45 13.61 -19.67 -38.59
CA GLY A 45 13.98 -19.44 -37.18
C GLY A 45 13.26 -20.33 -36.16
N TYR A 46 12.44 -21.31 -36.59
CA TYR A 46 11.79 -22.28 -35.73
C TYR A 46 12.10 -23.72 -36.16
N HIS A 47 12.15 -24.64 -35.20
CA HIS A 47 12.31 -26.08 -35.43
C HIS A 47 11.22 -26.87 -34.68
N LEU A 48 10.65 -27.85 -35.36
CA LEU A 48 9.60 -28.71 -34.81
C LEU A 48 10.24 -29.92 -34.11
N LYS A 49 9.93 -30.14 -32.83
CA LYS A 49 10.26 -31.38 -32.10
C LYS A 49 8.95 -32.12 -31.76
N TYR A 50 8.97 -33.44 -31.82
CA TYR A 50 7.90 -34.28 -31.27
C TYR A 50 8.44 -35.16 -30.15
N SER A 51 7.53 -35.63 -29.31
CA SER A 51 7.81 -36.59 -28.26
C SER A 51 6.62 -37.53 -28.14
N GLY A 52 6.80 -38.82 -28.44
CA GLY A 52 5.76 -39.86 -28.43
C GLY A 52 6.37 -41.22 -28.14
N ARG A 53 5.72 -42.05 -27.30
CA ARG A 53 6.02 -43.49 -27.21
C ARG A 53 5.19 -44.25 -28.26
N ALA A 54 5.26 -45.59 -28.26
CA ALA A 54 4.35 -46.43 -29.04
C ALA A 54 2.88 -46.22 -28.61
N LYS A 55 2.65 -46.07 -27.30
CA LYS A 55 1.36 -45.76 -26.65
C LYS A 55 1.47 -44.49 -25.78
N GLY A 56 0.35 -43.95 -25.29
CA GLY A 56 0.29 -42.78 -24.41
C GLY A 56 0.53 -41.45 -25.13
N ASP A 57 0.40 -40.34 -24.40
CA ASP A 57 0.37 -38.96 -24.92
C ASP A 57 1.45 -38.60 -25.97
N PHE A 58 0.98 -37.93 -27.01
CA PHE A 58 1.79 -37.41 -28.10
C PHE A 58 1.94 -35.89 -27.96
N PHE A 59 3.17 -35.41 -27.88
CA PHE A 59 3.48 -33.99 -27.73
C PHE A 59 4.21 -33.46 -28.97
N LEU A 60 3.80 -32.28 -29.41
CA LEU A 60 4.43 -31.51 -30.49
C LEU A 60 4.84 -30.14 -29.94
N GLY A 61 6.06 -29.69 -30.28
CA GLY A 61 6.58 -28.39 -29.88
C GLY A 61 7.18 -27.66 -31.08
N LEU A 62 6.79 -26.40 -31.26
CA LEU A 62 7.39 -25.46 -32.20
C LEU A 62 8.35 -24.55 -31.44
N LEU A 63 9.63 -24.90 -31.42
CA LEU A 63 10.66 -24.21 -30.66
C LEU A 63 11.39 -23.17 -31.53
N ARG A 64 11.84 -22.07 -30.93
CA ARG A 64 12.77 -21.12 -31.56
C ARG A 64 14.17 -21.74 -31.72
N ALA A 65 14.81 -21.44 -32.84
CA ALA A 65 16.20 -21.79 -33.11
C ALA A 65 17.21 -21.08 -32.19
N THR A 66 16.78 -20.08 -31.41
CA THR A 66 17.57 -19.41 -30.37
C THR A 66 17.77 -20.25 -29.11
N GLY A 67 17.04 -21.35 -28.94
CA GLY A 67 17.17 -22.26 -27.79
C GLY A 67 16.42 -21.84 -26.52
N GLU A 68 15.74 -20.68 -26.50
CA GLU A 68 14.95 -20.22 -25.34
C GLU A 68 13.89 -21.26 -24.91
N ASP A 69 13.16 -21.81 -25.88
CA ASP A 69 12.08 -22.78 -25.62
C ASP A 69 12.62 -24.19 -25.26
N ASP A 70 13.93 -24.46 -25.37
CA ASP A 70 14.49 -25.79 -25.04
C ASP A 70 14.42 -26.10 -23.54
N THR A 71 14.41 -25.09 -22.66
CA THR A 71 14.18 -25.28 -21.22
C THR A 71 12.74 -25.75 -20.94
N GLU A 72 11.75 -25.16 -21.61
CA GLU A 72 10.34 -25.52 -21.45
C GLU A 72 10.03 -26.87 -22.11
N TRP A 73 10.57 -27.11 -23.31
CA TRP A 73 10.49 -28.41 -23.97
C TRP A 73 11.13 -29.52 -23.13
N ASN A 74 12.29 -29.28 -22.51
CA ASN A 74 12.87 -30.23 -21.57
C ASN A 74 12.02 -30.40 -20.32
N ARG A 75 11.38 -29.35 -19.79
CA ARG A 75 10.43 -29.46 -18.67
C ARG A 75 9.25 -30.37 -19.04
N ILE A 76 8.63 -30.18 -20.21
CA ILE A 76 7.51 -30.99 -20.73
C ILE A 76 7.96 -32.44 -20.98
N ARG A 77 9.08 -32.63 -21.70
CA ARG A 77 9.65 -33.94 -22.02
C ARG A 77 10.01 -34.73 -20.76
N LEU A 78 10.60 -34.08 -19.76
CA LEU A 78 10.98 -34.70 -18.49
C LEU A 78 9.77 -34.96 -17.59
N ALA A 79 8.78 -34.06 -17.56
CA ALA A 79 7.53 -34.31 -16.86
C ALA A 79 6.85 -35.56 -17.40
N ARG A 80 6.72 -35.68 -18.73
CA ARG A 80 6.18 -36.89 -19.36
C ARG A 80 7.06 -38.13 -19.16
N SER A 81 8.39 -38.05 -19.29
CA SER A 81 9.24 -39.23 -19.07
C SER A 81 9.22 -39.72 -17.61
N ARG A 82 8.82 -38.87 -16.67
CA ARG A 82 8.65 -39.16 -15.24
C ARG A 82 7.25 -39.67 -14.88
N VAL A 83 6.30 -39.73 -15.82
CA VAL A 83 4.95 -40.24 -15.56
C VAL A 83 4.64 -41.35 -16.55
N ILE A 84 4.28 -42.52 -16.03
CA ILE A 84 3.69 -43.62 -16.80
C ILE A 84 2.17 -43.39 -16.80
N THR A 85 1.51 -43.45 -17.95
CA THR A 85 0.04 -43.34 -18.07
C THR A 85 -0.61 -44.54 -18.77
N ASP A 86 0.18 -45.45 -19.34
CA ASP A 86 -0.33 -46.71 -19.90
C ASP A 86 -0.60 -47.69 -18.75
N VAL A 87 -1.77 -48.33 -18.77
CA VAL A 87 -2.26 -49.20 -17.69
C VAL A 87 -1.34 -50.39 -17.45
N GLU A 88 -0.81 -51.00 -18.51
CA GLU A 88 0.06 -52.17 -18.41
C GLU A 88 1.48 -51.77 -18.01
N ASP A 89 2.01 -50.63 -18.49
CA ASP A 89 3.27 -50.09 -17.97
C ASP A 89 3.13 -49.70 -16.46
N VAL A 90 1.96 -49.22 -16.02
CA VAL A 90 1.65 -48.92 -14.60
C VAL A 90 1.66 -50.18 -13.74
N ILE A 91 1.00 -51.24 -14.22
CA ILE A 91 0.95 -52.55 -13.57
C ILE A 91 2.34 -53.15 -13.47
N ALA A 92 3.12 -53.15 -14.57
CA ALA A 92 4.49 -53.64 -14.56
C ALA A 92 5.39 -52.85 -13.58
N ALA A 93 5.18 -51.54 -13.43
CA ALA A 93 5.90 -50.75 -12.43
C ALA A 93 5.54 -51.15 -10.99
N VAL A 94 4.26 -51.40 -10.72
CA VAL A 94 3.78 -51.87 -9.40
C VAL A 94 4.27 -53.30 -9.10
N THR A 95 4.30 -54.20 -10.09
CA THR A 95 4.84 -55.55 -9.93
C THR A 95 6.36 -55.55 -9.65
N ALA A 96 7.09 -54.55 -10.14
CA ALA A 96 8.52 -54.40 -9.90
C ALA A 96 8.85 -53.74 -8.55
N ASP A 97 7.98 -52.87 -8.03
CA ASP A 97 8.10 -52.25 -6.70
C ASP A 97 6.71 -52.00 -6.09
N HIS A 98 6.26 -52.93 -5.24
CA HIS A 98 5.05 -52.79 -4.43
C HIS A 98 5.33 -52.26 -3.02
N SER A 99 6.55 -51.79 -2.71
CA SER A 99 6.95 -51.37 -1.34
C SER A 99 6.21 -50.14 -0.78
N ALA A 100 5.43 -49.44 -1.60
CA ALA A 100 4.50 -48.40 -1.16
C ALA A 100 3.27 -48.95 -0.43
N PHE A 101 2.90 -50.19 -0.76
CA PHE A 101 1.73 -50.88 -0.25
C PHE A 101 2.13 -51.74 0.95
N GLU A 102 1.30 -51.71 2.00
CA GLU A 102 1.53 -52.51 3.21
C GLU A 102 0.92 -53.91 3.02
N ILE A 103 1.38 -54.64 2.00
CA ILE A 103 0.78 -55.91 1.53
C ILE A 103 1.80 -57.05 1.47
N SER A 104 1.34 -58.29 1.57
CA SER A 104 2.11 -59.51 1.27
C SER A 104 2.19 -59.81 -0.23
N ASP A 105 3.13 -60.67 -0.62
CA ASP A 105 3.29 -61.11 -2.02
C ASP A 105 2.11 -61.99 -2.49
N GLU A 106 1.40 -62.66 -1.57
CA GLU A 106 0.26 -63.54 -1.88
C GLU A 106 -0.96 -62.76 -2.40
N VAL A 107 -1.20 -61.54 -1.89
CA VAL A 107 -2.30 -60.68 -2.33
C VAL A 107 -1.96 -59.79 -3.53
N LEU A 108 -0.69 -59.75 -3.95
CA LEU A 108 -0.24 -58.90 -5.07
C LEU A 108 -1.04 -59.14 -6.38
N PRO A 109 -1.33 -60.37 -6.84
CA PRO A 109 -2.12 -60.59 -8.06
C PRO A 109 -3.53 -59.99 -7.98
N ARG A 110 -4.13 -59.97 -6.79
CA ARG A 110 -5.45 -59.37 -6.53
C ARG A 110 -5.38 -57.85 -6.57
N VAL A 111 -4.34 -57.24 -5.97
CA VAL A 111 -4.09 -55.79 -6.05
C VAL A 111 -3.88 -55.33 -7.50
N LEU A 112 -3.13 -56.09 -8.31
CA LEU A 112 -2.95 -55.78 -9.74
C LEU A 112 -4.27 -55.87 -10.52
N SER A 113 -5.15 -56.82 -10.17
CA SER A 113 -6.48 -56.97 -10.78
C SER A 113 -7.42 -55.82 -10.39
N LEU A 114 -7.39 -55.37 -9.13
CA LEU A 114 -8.10 -54.17 -8.67
C LEU A 114 -7.59 -52.90 -9.37
N LEU A 115 -6.29 -52.79 -9.62
CA LEU A 115 -5.71 -51.68 -10.39
C LEU A 115 -6.16 -51.67 -11.86
N ARG A 116 -6.27 -52.84 -12.52
CA ARG A 116 -6.88 -52.96 -13.86
C ARG A 116 -8.32 -52.48 -13.87
N LEU A 117 -9.15 -53.01 -12.97
CA LEU A 117 -10.56 -52.61 -12.83
C LEU A 117 -10.71 -51.10 -12.59
N LEU A 118 -9.91 -50.52 -11.69
CA LEU A 118 -9.89 -49.07 -11.44
C LEU A 118 -9.52 -48.28 -12.70
N ALA A 119 -8.52 -48.72 -13.46
CA ALA A 119 -8.07 -48.06 -14.68
C ALA A 119 -9.13 -48.10 -15.79
N GLU A 120 -9.70 -49.28 -16.06
CA GLU A 120 -10.74 -49.48 -17.08
C GLU A 120 -12.01 -48.67 -16.75
N GLN A 121 -12.47 -48.73 -15.49
CA GLN A 121 -13.66 -48.02 -15.03
C GLN A 121 -13.47 -46.50 -14.93
N ALA A 122 -12.23 -46.03 -14.77
CA ALA A 122 -11.87 -44.62 -14.85
C ALA A 122 -11.81 -44.13 -16.30
N LEU A 123 -11.15 -44.87 -17.20
CA LEU A 123 -11.09 -44.56 -18.64
C LEU A 123 -12.49 -44.44 -19.25
N ALA A 124 -13.40 -45.36 -18.89
CA ALA A 124 -14.81 -45.32 -19.28
C ALA A 124 -15.58 -44.07 -18.79
N ARG A 125 -15.02 -43.31 -17.83
CA ARG A 125 -15.59 -42.09 -17.23
C ARG A 125 -14.72 -40.85 -17.42
N HIS A 126 -13.86 -40.84 -18.44
CA HIS A 126 -12.92 -39.75 -18.77
C HIS A 126 -11.89 -39.44 -17.67
N GLY A 127 -11.47 -40.47 -16.93
CA GLY A 127 -10.32 -40.43 -16.03
C GLY A 127 -9.10 -41.16 -16.60
N ASP A 128 -7.94 -40.97 -15.98
CA ASP A 128 -6.67 -41.64 -16.31
C ASP A 128 -5.97 -42.17 -15.06
N ILE A 129 -5.20 -43.26 -15.20
CA ILE A 129 -4.33 -43.78 -14.14
C ILE A 129 -2.86 -43.51 -14.51
N ALA A 130 -2.07 -43.09 -13.54
CA ALA A 130 -0.70 -42.66 -13.75
C ALA A 130 0.24 -43.06 -12.62
N VAL A 131 1.51 -43.36 -12.92
CA VAL A 131 2.56 -43.63 -11.91
C VAL A 131 3.72 -42.66 -12.09
N SER A 132 4.16 -42.02 -11.01
CA SER A 132 5.32 -41.12 -11.06
C SER A 132 6.65 -41.82 -10.75
N LYS A 133 7.52 -41.92 -11.75
CA LYS A 133 8.91 -42.40 -11.64
C LYS A 133 9.84 -41.48 -10.83
N LYS A 134 9.35 -40.32 -10.34
CA LYS A 134 10.14 -39.42 -9.49
C LYS A 134 10.18 -39.91 -8.03
N ARG A 135 9.18 -40.66 -7.58
CA ARG A 135 9.08 -41.12 -6.19
C ARG A 135 9.97 -42.35 -5.98
N ARG A 136 10.56 -42.47 -4.79
CA ARG A 136 11.38 -43.65 -4.38
C ARG A 136 10.54 -44.92 -4.20
N GLN A 137 9.22 -44.78 -4.10
CA GLN A 137 8.26 -45.86 -4.06
C GLN A 137 7.21 -45.60 -5.15
N VAL A 138 6.82 -46.64 -5.87
CA VAL A 138 5.74 -46.56 -6.88
C VAL A 138 4.41 -46.30 -6.18
N ARG A 139 3.77 -45.18 -6.49
CA ARG A 139 2.39 -44.86 -6.04
C ARG A 139 1.52 -44.52 -7.23
N PRO A 140 0.47 -45.30 -7.52
CA PRO A 140 -0.51 -44.95 -8.54
C PRO A 140 -1.29 -43.70 -8.14
N LEU A 141 -1.51 -42.86 -9.14
CA LEU A 141 -2.29 -41.63 -9.10
C LEU A 141 -3.47 -41.85 -10.05
N LEU A 142 -4.68 -41.76 -9.53
CA LEU A 142 -5.92 -41.84 -10.30
C LEU A 142 -6.47 -40.42 -10.49
N THR A 143 -6.65 -40.02 -11.73
CA THR A 143 -7.28 -38.75 -12.10
C THR A 143 -8.71 -39.00 -12.53
N VAL A 144 -9.67 -38.31 -11.89
CA VAL A 144 -11.10 -38.37 -12.19
C VAL A 144 -11.64 -36.94 -12.25
N HIS A 145 -12.35 -36.59 -13.33
CA HIS A 145 -12.89 -35.25 -13.57
C HIS A 145 -11.88 -34.10 -13.32
N GLY A 146 -10.63 -34.29 -13.79
CA GLY A 146 -9.55 -33.30 -13.67
C GLY A 146 -8.94 -33.15 -12.26
N ARG A 147 -9.31 -34.01 -11.30
CA ARG A 147 -8.70 -34.08 -9.95
C ARG A 147 -7.88 -35.35 -9.81
N THR A 148 -6.64 -35.23 -9.33
CA THR A 148 -5.72 -36.36 -9.14
C THR A 148 -5.66 -36.77 -7.67
N TYR A 149 -5.78 -38.08 -7.44
CA TYR A 149 -5.82 -38.73 -6.15
C TYR A 149 -4.73 -39.82 -6.07
N GLU A 150 -4.03 -39.94 -4.95
CA GLU A 150 -3.06 -41.02 -4.69
C GLU A 150 -3.80 -42.27 -4.19
N ILE A 151 -3.57 -43.42 -4.84
CA ILE A 151 -4.10 -44.72 -4.42
C ILE A 151 -3.04 -45.43 -3.57
N ARG A 152 -3.49 -46.04 -2.47
CA ARG A 152 -2.69 -46.91 -1.63
C ARG A 152 -3.49 -48.14 -1.21
N PHE A 153 -2.85 -49.31 -1.31
CA PHE A 153 -3.36 -50.55 -0.72
C PHE A 153 -2.62 -50.89 0.57
N LYS A 154 -3.35 -51.46 1.52
CA LYS A 154 -2.86 -51.99 2.78
C LYS A 154 -3.54 -53.33 3.03
N GLU A 155 -2.80 -54.33 3.48
CA GLU A 155 -3.37 -55.58 3.93
C GLU A 155 -3.63 -55.51 5.44
N ARG A 156 -4.78 -56.02 5.87
CA ARG A 156 -5.05 -56.20 7.30
C ARG A 156 -4.16 -57.30 7.86
N GLN A 157 -3.83 -57.15 9.13
CA GLN A 157 -3.06 -58.13 9.88
C GLN A 157 -3.97 -58.82 10.89
N LYS A 158 -4.05 -60.14 10.78
CA LYS A 158 -4.76 -61.00 11.74
C LYS A 158 -3.82 -61.30 12.90
N GLN A 159 -4.30 -61.08 14.11
CA GLN A 159 -3.54 -61.44 15.31
C GLN A 159 -3.70 -62.94 15.59
N VAL A 160 -2.68 -63.72 15.29
CA VAL A 160 -2.64 -65.17 15.51
C VAL A 160 -1.88 -65.48 16.80
N ARG A 161 -2.45 -66.35 17.63
CA ARG A 161 -1.88 -66.76 18.91
C ARG A 161 -0.91 -67.91 18.68
N TYR A 162 0.35 -67.75 19.06
CA TYR A 162 1.38 -68.79 18.95
C TYR A 162 2.10 -69.02 20.27
N VAL A 163 2.66 -70.21 20.45
CA VAL A 163 3.53 -70.51 21.60
C VAL A 163 4.97 -70.30 21.15
N PRO A 164 5.73 -69.35 21.72
CA PRO A 164 7.10 -69.11 21.31
C PRO A 164 8.02 -70.25 21.80
N THR A 165 8.40 -71.14 20.89
CA THR A 165 9.42 -72.16 21.14
C THR A 165 10.79 -71.50 21.27
N GLN A 166 11.45 -71.64 22.41
CA GLN A 166 12.80 -71.12 22.60
C GLN A 166 13.83 -72.04 21.90
N PRO A 167 14.65 -71.53 20.96
CA PRO A 167 15.67 -72.36 20.31
C PRO A 167 16.68 -72.85 21.36
N GLY A 168 16.88 -74.18 21.41
CA GLY A 168 17.82 -74.83 22.35
C GLY A 168 17.21 -75.31 23.68
N ARG A 169 15.92 -75.10 23.97
CA ARG A 169 15.23 -75.71 25.13
C ARG A 169 14.03 -76.52 24.70
N ARG A 170 13.95 -77.79 25.16
CA ARG A 170 12.70 -78.58 25.08
C ARG A 170 11.66 -77.95 26.01
N THR A 171 10.59 -77.44 25.42
CA THR A 171 9.35 -77.11 26.14
C THR A 171 8.62 -78.42 26.47
N TYR A 172 8.31 -78.64 27.74
CA TYR A 172 7.55 -79.82 28.19
C TYR A 172 6.05 -79.50 28.26
N GLU A 173 5.18 -80.49 28.04
CA GLU A 173 3.71 -80.30 27.98
C GLU A 173 3.10 -79.68 29.27
N TRP A 174 3.71 -79.91 30.43
CA TRP A 174 3.28 -79.35 31.71
C TRP A 174 3.69 -77.88 31.92
N GLN A 175 4.58 -77.33 31.08
CA GLN A 175 5.14 -76.00 31.27
C GLN A 175 4.16 -74.93 30.79
N ARG A 176 3.63 -74.11 31.71
CA ARG A 176 2.75 -72.98 31.39
C ARG A 176 3.51 -71.86 30.68
N VAL A 177 3.65 -71.96 29.35
CA VAL A 177 4.20 -70.90 28.51
C VAL A 177 3.13 -69.84 28.27
N THR A 178 3.44 -68.58 28.53
CA THR A 178 2.55 -67.47 28.16
C THR A 178 2.51 -67.37 26.63
N PRO A 179 1.35 -67.56 25.99
CA PRO A 179 1.27 -67.53 24.54
C PRO A 179 1.48 -66.10 24.04
N ALA A 180 2.30 -65.96 23.01
CA ALA A 180 2.55 -64.71 22.33
C ALA A 180 1.55 -64.53 21.18
N HIS A 181 1.51 -63.32 20.64
CA HIS A 181 0.73 -62.99 19.45
C HIS A 181 1.67 -62.63 18.32
N ARG A 182 1.45 -63.22 17.15
CA ARG A 182 2.08 -62.83 15.88
C ARG A 182 1.02 -62.13 15.03
N LEU A 183 1.45 -61.11 14.31
CA LEU A 183 0.64 -60.50 13.26
C LEU A 183 0.94 -61.24 11.96
N GLU A 184 -0.07 -61.87 11.39
CA GLU A 184 0.01 -62.58 10.12
C GLU A 184 -0.85 -61.84 9.07
N PRO A 185 -0.43 -61.78 7.80
CA PRO A 185 -1.25 -61.16 6.74
C PRO A 185 -2.60 -61.89 6.64
N SER A 186 -3.71 -61.16 6.55
CA SER A 186 -5.05 -61.75 6.64
C SER A 186 -5.72 -62.02 5.29
N GLY A 187 -5.12 -61.61 4.18
CA GLY A 187 -5.72 -61.62 2.83
C GLY A 187 -6.78 -60.54 2.58
N GLU A 188 -7.19 -59.77 3.61
CA GLU A 188 -8.17 -58.68 3.48
C GLU A 188 -7.44 -57.38 3.14
N LEU A 189 -7.91 -56.69 2.09
CA LEU A 189 -7.33 -55.45 1.59
C LEU A 189 -8.13 -54.23 2.03
N GLU A 190 -7.41 -53.13 2.27
CA GLU A 190 -7.91 -51.78 2.46
C GLU A 190 -7.38 -50.89 1.33
N LEU A 191 -8.30 -50.25 0.62
CA LEU A 191 -8.04 -49.25 -0.41
C LEU A 191 -8.19 -47.85 0.22
N GLN A 192 -7.08 -47.13 0.34
CA GLN A 192 -7.02 -45.74 0.75
C GLN A 192 -6.82 -44.85 -0.49
N VAL A 193 -7.67 -43.84 -0.67
CA VAL A 193 -7.54 -42.83 -1.72
C VAL A 193 -7.38 -41.46 -1.07
N ALA A 194 -6.28 -40.78 -1.39
CA ALA A 194 -5.89 -39.51 -0.76
C ALA A 194 -5.65 -38.41 -1.80
N GLN A 195 -6.35 -37.28 -1.67
CA GLN A 195 -6.10 -36.10 -2.47
C GLN A 195 -4.95 -35.30 -1.87
N GLN A 196 -3.81 -35.26 -2.56
CA GLN A 196 -2.66 -34.49 -2.10
C GLN A 196 -2.88 -33.00 -2.38
N SER A 197 -3.46 -32.30 -1.39
CA SER A 197 -3.51 -30.84 -1.39
C SER A 197 -2.10 -30.24 -1.49
N GLY A 198 -1.98 -29.14 -2.22
CA GLY A 198 -0.71 -28.42 -2.39
C GLY A 198 -0.15 -27.90 -1.06
N TYR A 199 1.16 -27.61 -1.04
CA TYR A 199 1.89 -27.18 0.15
C TYR A 199 1.20 -26.01 0.89
N SER A 200 0.50 -26.35 1.97
CA SER A 200 0.13 -25.43 3.05
C SER A 200 0.90 -25.85 4.31
N TYR A 201 1.25 -24.88 5.15
CA TYR A 201 2.19 -25.04 6.25
C TYR A 201 1.72 -26.11 7.27
N GLY A 202 2.60 -27.07 7.56
CA GLY A 202 2.57 -27.92 8.76
C GLY A 202 1.50 -29.03 8.83
N TYR A 203 0.30 -28.82 8.27
CA TYR A 203 -0.83 -29.73 8.48
C TYR A 203 -1.29 -30.42 7.20
N ARG A 204 -1.24 -31.76 7.20
CA ARG A 204 -1.76 -32.60 6.12
C ARG A 204 -3.29 -32.73 6.18
N TYR A 205 -4.00 -31.62 5.97
CA TYR A 205 -5.44 -31.63 5.67
C TYR A 205 -5.67 -32.06 4.21
N GLY A 206 -5.29 -33.30 3.89
CA GLY A 206 -5.62 -33.94 2.62
C GLY A 206 -6.92 -34.72 2.76
N TRP A 207 -7.87 -34.52 1.84
CA TRP A 207 -9.07 -35.38 1.78
C TRP A 207 -8.62 -36.82 1.59
N THR A 208 -9.00 -37.70 2.51
CA THR A 208 -8.61 -39.11 2.52
C THR A 208 -9.87 -39.93 2.75
N LYS A 209 -10.07 -40.98 1.96
CA LYS A 209 -11.20 -41.89 2.09
C LYS A 209 -10.74 -43.33 1.95
N GLU A 210 -11.34 -44.20 2.74
CA GLU A 210 -10.93 -45.59 2.89
C GLU A 210 -12.11 -46.52 2.62
N TRP A 211 -11.81 -47.61 1.93
CA TRP A 211 -12.70 -48.73 1.65
C TRP A 211 -11.98 -50.01 2.06
N SER A 212 -12.71 -51.01 2.53
CA SER A 212 -12.10 -52.27 2.95
C SER A 212 -12.89 -53.46 2.46
N ASP A 213 -12.20 -54.57 2.28
CA ASP A 213 -12.82 -55.88 2.17
C ASP A 213 -13.70 -56.17 3.39
N THR A 214 -14.84 -56.77 3.09
CA THR A 214 -15.71 -57.41 4.08
C THR A 214 -16.31 -58.66 3.45
N ALA A 215 -16.62 -59.67 4.24
CA ALA A 215 -17.17 -60.95 3.77
C ALA A 215 -18.49 -60.86 2.97
N LYS A 216 -19.13 -59.68 2.90
CA LYS A 216 -20.34 -59.40 2.12
C LYS A 216 -20.14 -58.41 0.97
N LYS A 217 -19.00 -57.71 0.92
CA LYS A 217 -18.66 -56.71 -0.10
C LYS A 217 -17.14 -56.72 -0.33
N PRO A 218 -16.65 -57.47 -1.33
CA PRO A 218 -15.25 -57.39 -1.75
C PRO A 218 -14.95 -55.99 -2.33
N LEU A 219 -13.69 -55.56 -2.33
CA LEU A 219 -13.29 -54.26 -2.91
C LEU A 219 -13.63 -54.14 -4.40
N GLU A 220 -13.62 -55.27 -5.12
CA GLU A 220 -13.99 -55.41 -6.54
C GLU A 220 -15.39 -54.84 -6.83
N ASP A 221 -16.37 -55.13 -5.98
CA ASP A 221 -17.74 -54.60 -6.09
C ASP A 221 -17.86 -53.13 -5.63
N GLN A 222 -16.87 -52.64 -4.89
CA GLN A 222 -16.88 -51.28 -4.33
C GLN A 222 -16.27 -50.23 -5.27
N ILE A 223 -15.58 -50.63 -6.36
CA ILE A 223 -14.93 -49.72 -7.31
C ILE A 223 -15.88 -48.65 -7.86
N ASP A 224 -17.11 -49.04 -8.17
CA ASP A 224 -18.14 -48.13 -8.67
C ASP A 224 -18.55 -47.07 -7.62
N ALA A 225 -18.52 -47.42 -6.33
CA ALA A 225 -18.75 -46.51 -5.22
C ALA A 225 -17.53 -45.61 -4.92
N VAL A 226 -16.31 -46.10 -5.17
CA VAL A 226 -15.07 -45.30 -5.13
C VAL A 226 -15.17 -44.18 -6.17
N LEU A 227 -15.41 -44.51 -7.45
CA LEU A 227 -15.47 -43.53 -8.53
C LEU A 227 -16.60 -42.50 -8.34
N ARG A 228 -17.77 -42.91 -7.85
CA ARG A 228 -18.86 -41.98 -7.49
C ARG A 228 -18.44 -41.00 -6.38
N ALA A 229 -17.70 -41.46 -5.37
CA ALA A 229 -17.20 -40.59 -4.31
C ALA A 229 -16.15 -39.59 -4.81
N LEU A 230 -15.27 -40.00 -5.73
CA LEU A 230 -14.28 -39.11 -6.35
C LEU A 230 -14.96 -38.06 -7.24
N LYS A 231 -15.98 -38.46 -8.02
CA LYS A 231 -16.80 -37.52 -8.81
C LYS A 231 -17.48 -36.47 -7.91
N ALA A 232 -18.21 -36.91 -6.88
CA ALA A 232 -18.90 -35.99 -5.97
C ALA A 232 -17.93 -35.02 -5.28
N ARG A 233 -16.70 -35.48 -4.95
CA ARG A 233 -15.65 -34.62 -4.40
C ARG A 233 -15.13 -33.59 -5.41
N ALA A 234 -14.96 -33.97 -6.68
CA ALA A 234 -14.55 -33.04 -7.73
C ALA A 234 -15.61 -31.94 -7.97
N GLU A 235 -16.88 -32.32 -7.97
CA GLU A 235 -18.03 -31.39 -8.08
C GLU A 235 -18.12 -30.44 -6.88
N GLU A 236 -17.97 -30.94 -5.65
CA GLU A 236 -17.92 -30.13 -4.42
C GLU A 236 -16.80 -29.07 -4.47
N GLU A 237 -15.60 -29.45 -4.92
CA GLU A 237 -14.47 -28.51 -5.02
C GLU A 237 -14.66 -27.44 -6.11
N GLU A 238 -15.36 -27.78 -7.19
CA GLU A 238 -15.74 -26.83 -8.24
C GLU A 238 -16.82 -25.86 -7.75
N GLN A 239 -17.88 -26.35 -7.10
CA GLN A 239 -18.89 -25.49 -6.48
C GLN A 239 -18.28 -24.56 -5.43
N ALA A 240 -17.38 -25.07 -4.59
CA ALA A 240 -16.65 -24.25 -3.64
C ALA A 240 -15.71 -23.22 -4.30
N ARG A 241 -15.17 -23.51 -5.51
CA ARG A 241 -14.39 -22.54 -6.29
C ARG A 241 -15.28 -21.42 -6.81
N LEU A 242 -16.39 -21.77 -7.47
CA LEU A 242 -17.36 -20.81 -8.01
C LEU A 242 -17.99 -19.95 -6.91
N ALA A 243 -18.30 -20.52 -5.74
CA ALA A 243 -18.79 -19.78 -4.58
C ALA A 243 -17.77 -18.75 -4.08
N ARG A 244 -16.48 -19.12 -3.96
CA ARG A 244 -15.40 -18.20 -3.57
C ARG A 244 -15.16 -17.11 -4.62
N GLU A 245 -15.28 -17.42 -5.91
CA GLU A 245 -15.16 -16.45 -7.00
C GLU A 245 -16.32 -15.44 -6.96
N ALA A 246 -17.56 -15.92 -6.77
CA ALA A 246 -18.75 -15.08 -6.62
C ALA A 246 -18.72 -14.23 -5.34
N GLU A 247 -18.23 -14.77 -4.23
CA GLU A 247 -18.04 -14.02 -2.98
C GLU A 247 -16.98 -12.92 -3.13
N GLN A 248 -15.83 -13.25 -3.72
CA GLN A 248 -14.79 -12.25 -4.01
C GLN A 248 -15.30 -11.15 -4.94
N GLN A 249 -16.13 -11.49 -5.94
CA GLN A 249 -16.72 -10.50 -6.83
C GLN A 249 -17.69 -9.57 -6.10
N ARG A 250 -18.56 -10.11 -5.24
CA ARG A 250 -19.44 -9.30 -4.37
C ARG A 250 -18.65 -8.37 -3.44
N GLN A 251 -17.58 -8.88 -2.81
CA GLN A 251 -16.71 -8.08 -1.95
C GLN A 251 -15.94 -6.98 -2.72
N ARG A 252 -15.64 -7.18 -4.01
CA ARG A 252 -15.06 -6.14 -4.88
C ARG A 252 -16.09 -5.06 -5.19
N GLU A 253 -17.26 -5.44 -5.68
CA GLU A 253 -18.34 -4.50 -6.00
C GLU A 253 -18.80 -3.69 -4.78
N GLU A 254 -18.82 -4.29 -3.59
CA GLU A 254 -19.16 -3.58 -2.35
C GLU A 254 -18.08 -2.55 -1.97
N ARG A 255 -16.79 -2.89 -2.10
CA ARG A 255 -15.68 -1.96 -1.87
C ARG A 255 -15.67 -0.82 -2.88
N GLU A 256 -15.93 -1.12 -4.15
CA GLU A 256 -16.02 -0.11 -5.22
C GLU A 256 -17.14 0.91 -4.91
N ARG A 257 -18.33 0.44 -4.52
CA ARG A 257 -19.44 1.32 -4.08
C ARG A 257 -19.08 2.16 -2.85
N GLN A 258 -18.40 1.56 -1.86
CA GLN A 258 -17.96 2.28 -0.65
C GLN A 258 -16.88 3.34 -0.98
N GLU A 259 -15.98 3.06 -1.93
CA GLU A 259 -15.00 4.03 -2.42
C GLU A 259 -15.65 5.16 -3.21
N GLU A 260 -16.62 4.86 -4.10
CA GLU A 260 -17.39 5.87 -4.83
C GLU A 260 -18.16 6.78 -3.88
N GLU A 261 -18.87 6.22 -2.89
CA GLU A 261 -19.60 7.01 -1.90
C GLU A 261 -18.64 7.89 -1.07
N ARG A 262 -17.49 7.35 -0.66
CA ARG A 262 -16.47 8.13 0.05
C ARG A 262 -15.94 9.28 -0.80
N ARG A 263 -15.62 9.05 -2.09
CA ARG A 263 -15.17 10.09 -3.02
C ARG A 263 -16.23 11.18 -3.21
N LEU A 264 -17.50 10.81 -3.32
CA LEU A 264 -18.60 11.78 -3.42
C LEU A 264 -18.73 12.64 -2.16
N ARG A 265 -18.61 12.04 -0.97
CA ARG A 265 -18.59 12.77 0.31
C ARG A 265 -17.38 13.72 0.42
N GLU A 266 -16.18 13.26 0.06
CA GLU A 266 -14.97 14.08 0.08
C GLU A 266 -15.08 15.29 -0.86
N VAL A 267 -15.59 15.09 -2.09
CA VAL A 267 -15.85 16.20 -3.03
C VAL A 267 -16.89 17.19 -2.48
N GLN A 268 -17.95 16.71 -1.83
CA GLN A 268 -18.96 17.58 -1.20
C GLN A 268 -18.35 18.38 -0.03
N GLU A 269 -17.55 17.75 0.83
CA GLU A 269 -16.87 18.43 1.94
C GLU A 269 -15.86 19.48 1.44
N GLU A 270 -15.11 19.19 0.38
CA GLU A 270 -14.21 20.16 -0.28
C GLU A 270 -14.97 21.34 -0.91
N GLU A 271 -16.08 21.07 -1.60
CA GLU A 271 -16.99 22.08 -2.15
C GLU A 271 -17.53 23.01 -1.06
N GLU A 272 -18.06 22.45 0.04
CA GLU A 272 -18.56 23.23 1.16
C GLU A 272 -17.45 24.04 1.84
N HIS A 273 -16.28 23.44 2.06
CA HIS A 273 -15.14 24.12 2.65
C HIS A 273 -14.62 25.26 1.77
N ARG A 274 -14.62 25.08 0.45
CA ARG A 274 -14.32 26.14 -0.54
C ARG A 274 -15.35 27.27 -0.46
N ARG A 275 -16.65 26.95 -0.39
CA ARG A 275 -17.73 27.94 -0.21
C ARG A 275 -17.59 28.72 1.10
N ARG A 276 -17.41 28.03 2.24
CA ARG A 276 -17.18 28.65 3.57
C ARG A 276 -15.93 29.53 3.59
N LYS A 277 -14.85 29.14 2.91
CA LYS A 277 -13.65 29.97 2.74
C LYS A 277 -13.89 31.20 1.88
N ALA A 278 -14.64 31.08 0.79
CA ALA A 278 -15.01 32.21 -0.06
C ALA A 278 -15.90 33.22 0.69
N GLU A 279 -16.93 32.74 1.40
CA GLU A 279 -17.81 33.60 2.21
C GLU A 279 -17.04 34.34 3.31
N LYS A 280 -16.14 33.65 4.03
CA LYS A 280 -15.27 34.29 5.03
C LYS A 280 -14.41 35.39 4.41
N LYS A 281 -13.75 35.13 3.27
CA LYS A 281 -12.96 36.15 2.55
C LYS A 281 -13.80 37.35 2.13
N GLU A 282 -15.01 37.12 1.63
CA GLU A 282 -15.94 38.18 1.22
C GLU A 282 -16.39 39.02 2.42
N ARG A 283 -16.73 38.41 3.56
CA ARG A 283 -17.03 39.15 4.81
C ARG A 283 -15.84 39.99 5.27
N THR A 284 -14.64 39.39 5.36
CA THR A 284 -13.41 40.10 5.74
C THR A 284 -13.10 41.26 4.79
N ARG A 285 -13.34 41.11 3.48
CA ARG A 285 -13.17 42.22 2.51
C ARG A 285 -14.16 43.35 2.76
N ARG A 286 -15.45 43.04 2.99
CA ARG A 286 -16.48 44.06 3.28
C ARG A 286 -16.23 44.80 4.60
N GLU A 287 -15.81 44.08 5.64
CA GLU A 287 -15.40 44.67 6.92
C GLU A 287 -14.20 45.62 6.74
N TRP A 288 -13.23 45.23 5.93
CA TRP A 288 -12.08 46.06 5.58
C TRP A 288 -12.47 47.28 4.71
N GLU A 289 -13.26 47.11 3.66
CA GLU A 289 -13.76 48.21 2.81
C GLU A 289 -14.54 49.25 3.64
N ALA A 290 -15.38 48.80 4.57
CA ALA A 290 -16.09 49.67 5.51
C ALA A 290 -15.14 50.39 6.47
N ALA A 291 -14.16 49.68 7.04
CA ALA A 291 -13.15 50.27 7.93
C ALA A 291 -12.30 51.32 7.20
N VAL A 292 -11.82 51.03 5.98
CA VAL A 292 -11.07 51.99 5.14
C VAL A 292 -11.91 53.21 4.79
N SER A 293 -13.20 53.03 4.46
CA SER A 293 -14.10 54.15 4.16
C SER A 293 -14.25 55.10 5.36
N VAL A 294 -14.49 54.55 6.56
CA VAL A 294 -14.59 55.32 7.80
C VAL A 294 -13.25 55.96 8.19
N ALA A 295 -12.14 55.23 8.05
CA ALA A 295 -10.80 55.70 8.33
C ALA A 295 -10.38 56.85 7.40
N THR A 296 -10.76 56.80 6.12
CA THR A 296 -10.46 57.84 5.12
C THR A 296 -11.13 59.15 5.48
N ILE A 297 -12.41 59.13 5.89
CA ILE A 297 -13.13 60.32 6.35
C ILE A 297 -12.42 60.93 7.57
N LYS A 298 -12.14 60.11 8.60
CA LYS A 298 -11.44 60.55 9.81
C LYS A 298 -10.04 61.10 9.54
N ALA A 299 -9.27 60.47 8.65
CA ALA A 299 -7.92 60.90 8.29
C ALA A 299 -7.93 62.23 7.52
N VAL A 300 -8.88 62.42 6.60
CA VAL A 300 -9.07 63.70 5.91
C VAL A 300 -9.41 64.80 6.91
N ASP A 301 -10.31 64.56 7.86
CA ASP A 301 -10.65 65.56 8.88
C ASP A 301 -9.50 65.84 9.85
N ALA A 302 -8.70 64.84 10.24
CA ALA A 302 -7.48 65.04 11.03
C ALA A 302 -6.44 65.91 10.28
N VAL A 303 -6.23 65.66 8.98
CA VAL A 303 -5.34 66.47 8.13
C VAL A 303 -5.87 67.90 7.96
N ARG A 304 -7.19 68.10 7.91
CA ARG A 304 -7.80 69.46 7.91
C ARG A 304 -7.53 70.20 9.21
N VAL A 305 -7.74 69.55 10.36
CA VAL A 305 -7.53 70.15 11.69
C VAL A 305 -6.07 70.53 11.88
N ASP A 306 -5.13 69.65 11.55
CA ASP A 306 -3.69 69.89 11.64
C ASP A 306 -3.22 71.06 10.76
N ARG A 307 -3.63 71.08 9.49
CA ARG A 307 -3.28 72.15 8.55
C ARG A 307 -3.92 73.49 8.92
N PHE A 308 -5.19 73.49 9.33
CA PHE A 308 -5.86 74.70 9.78
C PHE A 308 -5.24 75.25 11.07
N GLY A 309 -4.91 74.38 12.03
CA GLY A 309 -4.21 74.74 13.26
C GLY A 309 -2.83 75.34 12.97
N THR A 310 -2.06 74.73 12.07
CA THR A 310 -0.75 75.22 11.63
C THR A 310 -0.86 76.61 10.97
N ALA A 311 -1.80 76.78 10.03
CA ALA A 311 -2.02 78.08 9.37
C ALA A 311 -2.48 79.16 10.37
N LEU A 312 -3.37 78.82 11.31
CA LEU A 312 -3.81 79.75 12.36
C LEU A 312 -2.65 80.15 13.30
N ALA A 313 -1.76 79.22 13.64
CA ALA A 313 -0.57 79.51 14.44
C ALA A 313 0.42 80.42 13.69
N GLN A 314 0.67 80.15 12.41
CA GLN A 314 1.50 81.00 11.54
C GLN A 314 0.94 82.42 11.41
N TRP A 315 -0.38 82.55 11.18
CA TRP A 315 -1.05 83.84 11.11
C TRP A 315 -0.98 84.63 12.43
N ARG A 316 -1.18 83.96 13.58
CA ARG A 316 -1.02 84.59 14.91
C ARG A 316 0.42 85.07 15.15
N ALA A 317 1.41 84.24 14.85
CA ALA A 317 2.82 84.60 14.99
C ALA A 317 3.17 85.83 14.14
N ALA A 318 2.72 85.88 12.88
CA ALA A 318 2.89 87.05 12.03
C ALA A 318 2.19 88.31 12.60
N GLY A 319 1.00 88.16 13.19
CA GLY A 319 0.31 89.24 13.90
C GLY A 319 1.08 89.77 15.11
N GLU A 320 1.59 88.88 15.96
CA GLU A 320 2.42 89.22 17.13
C GLU A 320 3.73 89.91 16.72
N MET A 321 4.37 89.43 15.65
CA MET A 321 5.57 90.07 15.09
C MET A 321 5.29 91.48 14.56
N ARG A 322 4.18 91.69 13.85
CA ARG A 322 3.78 93.04 13.37
C ARG A 322 3.46 93.98 14.55
N ALA A 323 2.82 93.49 15.61
CA ALA A 323 2.56 94.26 16.82
C ALA A 323 3.86 94.67 17.54
N PHE A 324 4.84 93.75 17.64
CA PHE A 324 6.16 94.07 18.17
C PHE A 324 6.89 95.11 17.30
N CYS A 325 6.85 94.99 15.96
CA CYS A 325 7.45 95.97 15.06
C CYS A 325 6.80 97.37 15.17
N ALA A 326 5.48 97.43 15.40
CA ALA A 326 4.79 98.70 15.64
C ALA A 326 5.25 99.36 16.96
N ALA A 327 5.46 98.58 18.01
CA ALA A 327 6.03 99.09 19.27
C ALA A 327 7.50 99.54 19.11
N LEU A 328 8.29 98.88 18.25
CA LEU A 328 9.63 99.34 17.89
C LEU A 328 9.60 100.67 17.11
N ASP A 329 8.66 100.85 16.18
CA ASP A 329 8.49 102.12 15.45
C ASP A 329 8.06 103.27 16.39
N GLU A 330 7.18 102.99 17.35
CA GLU A 330 6.75 103.96 18.36
C GLU A 330 7.90 104.36 19.30
N ALA A 331 8.67 103.39 19.78
CA ALA A 331 9.90 103.63 20.54
C ALA A 331 10.94 104.43 19.71
N ALA A 332 11.11 104.10 18.43
CA ALA A 332 11.97 104.84 17.49
C ALA A 332 11.46 106.25 17.15
N SER A 333 10.21 106.56 17.48
CA SER A 333 9.61 107.88 17.30
C SER A 333 9.65 108.73 18.58
N THR A 334 9.93 108.09 19.73
CA THR A 334 10.05 108.74 21.06
C THR A 334 11.48 108.79 21.61
N SER A 335 12.46 108.14 20.98
CA SER A 335 13.87 108.22 21.38
C SER A 335 14.56 109.51 20.91
N ASP A 336 15.32 110.13 21.81
CA ASP A 336 16.17 111.30 21.55
C ASP A 336 17.52 110.95 20.88
N ASP A 337 17.92 109.67 20.81
CA ASP A 337 19.12 109.22 20.08
C ASP A 337 18.79 108.75 18.66
N ALA A 338 19.27 109.51 17.67
CA ALA A 338 19.12 109.19 16.26
C ALA A 338 19.67 107.80 15.88
N HIS A 339 20.77 107.35 16.50
CA HIS A 339 21.36 106.04 16.18
C HIS A 339 20.57 104.88 16.78
N GLU A 340 19.91 105.09 17.92
CA GLU A 340 18.98 104.11 18.49
C GLU A 340 17.70 104.03 17.66
N ALA A 341 17.11 105.18 17.30
CA ALA A 341 15.93 105.27 16.45
C ALA A 341 16.14 104.58 15.08
N GLU A 342 17.31 104.72 14.46
CA GLU A 342 17.63 104.05 13.20
C GLU A 342 17.72 102.52 13.35
N ARG A 343 18.44 102.01 14.36
CA ARG A 343 18.50 100.55 14.65
C ARG A 343 17.12 99.96 14.92
N LEU A 344 16.28 100.65 15.68
CA LEU A 344 14.91 100.18 15.96
C LEU A 344 14.06 100.07 14.68
N ARG A 345 14.24 100.99 13.72
CA ARG A 345 13.58 100.93 12.40
C ARG A 345 14.12 99.80 11.53
N GLU A 346 15.42 99.52 11.55
CA GLU A 346 16.00 98.35 10.85
C GLU A 346 15.41 97.03 11.37
N TRP A 347 15.32 96.86 12.69
CA TRP A 347 14.70 95.69 13.32
C TRP A 347 13.21 95.56 13.00
N SER A 348 12.47 96.69 13.00
CA SER A 348 11.07 96.74 12.60
C SER A 348 10.86 96.37 11.12
N ALA A 349 11.71 96.88 10.22
CA ALA A 349 11.65 96.57 8.79
C ALA A 349 11.92 95.08 8.50
N TRP A 350 12.93 94.50 9.16
CA TRP A 350 13.21 93.06 9.07
C TRP A 350 12.06 92.21 9.63
N GLY A 351 11.56 92.56 10.82
CA GLY A 351 10.48 91.81 11.48
C GLY A 351 9.16 91.82 10.70
N LYS A 352 8.84 92.93 10.00
CA LYS A 352 7.70 93.01 9.07
C LYS A 352 7.88 92.07 7.87
N ALA A 353 9.05 92.07 7.24
CA ALA A 353 9.34 91.20 6.10
C ALA A 353 9.30 89.71 6.48
N GLU A 354 9.76 89.35 7.68
CA GLU A 354 9.69 87.99 8.21
C GLU A 354 8.25 87.61 8.61
N ALA A 355 7.46 88.55 9.12
CA ALA A 355 6.03 88.33 9.39
C ALA A 355 5.25 88.04 8.09
N ASP A 356 5.51 88.79 7.03
CA ASP A 356 4.91 88.57 5.71
C ASP A 356 5.40 87.28 5.03
N ARG A 357 6.57 86.76 5.41
CA ARG A 357 7.07 85.43 4.98
C ARG A 357 6.33 84.28 5.66
N LEU A 358 5.89 84.48 6.91
CA LEU A 358 5.19 83.49 7.73
C LEU A 358 3.67 83.54 7.56
N ASP A 359 3.09 84.71 7.29
CA ASP A 359 1.65 84.90 7.17
C ASP A 359 1.06 84.12 5.98
N PRO A 360 0.19 83.12 6.22
CA PRO A 360 -0.36 82.28 5.16
C PRO A 360 -1.40 83.01 4.30
N THR A 361 -1.83 84.22 4.69
CA THR A 361 -2.83 85.04 3.98
C THR A 361 -2.23 86.07 3.01
N VAL A 362 -0.92 86.33 3.10
CA VAL A 362 -0.22 87.28 2.21
C VAL A 362 -0.13 86.71 0.79
N ALA A 363 -0.39 87.57 -0.20
CA ALA A 363 -0.59 87.15 -1.58
C ALA A 363 0.61 86.40 -2.18
N GLY A 364 0.40 85.13 -2.54
CA GLY A 364 1.31 84.35 -3.39
C GLY A 364 1.93 83.11 -2.76
N ARG A 365 1.77 82.83 -1.45
CA ARG A 365 2.28 81.58 -0.82
C ARG A 365 1.34 80.99 0.24
N SER A 366 1.63 79.75 0.62
CA SER A 366 0.96 78.93 1.65
C SER A 366 -0.45 78.41 1.32
N LEU A 367 -1.53 79.20 1.45
CA LEU A 367 -2.90 78.65 1.42
C LEU A 367 -3.32 78.03 0.09
N THR A 368 -2.84 78.55 -1.05
CA THR A 368 -3.16 78.01 -2.38
C THR A 368 -2.28 76.82 -2.79
N GLY A 369 -1.16 76.59 -2.10
CA GLY A 369 -0.21 75.51 -2.40
C GLY A 369 -0.56 74.15 -1.78
N HIS A 370 -1.46 74.12 -0.80
CA HIS A 370 -1.79 72.93 -0.03
C HIS A 370 -3.31 72.68 -0.04
N SER A 371 -3.77 71.77 -0.92
CA SER A 371 -5.19 71.40 -1.00
C SER A 371 -5.74 70.92 0.34
N LEU A 372 -6.76 71.61 0.87
CA LEU A 372 -7.50 71.24 2.09
C LEU A 372 -8.19 69.85 1.97
N HIS A 373 -8.31 69.32 0.75
CA HIS A 373 -8.93 68.05 0.41
C HIS A 373 -7.93 67.05 -0.18
N ALA A 374 -6.64 67.16 0.15
CA ALA A 374 -5.64 66.17 -0.26
C ALA A 374 -6.00 64.76 0.27
N GLU A 375 -5.82 63.74 -0.56
CA GLU A 375 -6.04 62.34 -0.17
C GLU A 375 -5.05 61.94 0.95
N PRO A 376 -5.51 61.21 1.99
CA PRO A 376 -4.66 60.82 3.10
C PRO A 376 -3.68 59.72 2.66
N THR A 377 -2.41 59.89 3.04
CA THR A 377 -1.37 58.86 2.81
C THR A 377 -1.66 57.62 3.66
N GLY A 378 -1.17 56.44 3.25
CA GLY A 378 -1.36 55.19 4.00
C GLY A 378 -1.01 55.26 5.49
N ASP A 379 0.04 56.01 5.85
CA ASP A 379 0.41 56.24 7.26
C ASP A 379 -0.54 57.17 8.02
N GLN A 380 -1.26 58.05 7.33
CA GLN A 380 -2.31 58.91 7.91
C GLN A 380 -3.63 58.15 8.11
N LEU A 381 -3.85 57.05 7.37
CA LEU A 381 -4.98 56.14 7.57
C LEU A 381 -4.77 55.20 8.77
N ARG A 382 -3.52 54.75 9.03
CA ARG A 382 -3.17 53.78 10.08
C ARG A 382 -3.81 54.04 11.46
N PRO A 383 -3.81 55.26 12.02
CA PRO A 383 -4.40 55.54 13.34
C PRO A 383 -5.91 55.28 13.43
N PHE A 384 -6.61 55.24 12.30
CA PHE A 384 -8.08 55.13 12.22
C PHE A 384 -8.57 53.78 11.70
N LEU A 385 -7.65 52.85 11.42
CA LEU A 385 -7.92 51.55 10.81
C LEU A 385 -8.06 50.39 11.83
N ASP A 386 -7.99 50.64 13.14
CA ASP A 386 -8.20 49.63 14.20
C ASP A 386 -7.42 48.31 13.99
N GLY A 387 -6.18 48.42 13.48
CA GLY A 387 -5.29 47.29 13.17
C GLY A 387 -5.49 46.63 11.80
N TRP A 388 -6.33 47.17 10.92
CA TRP A 388 -6.39 46.77 9.50
C TRP A 388 -5.21 47.37 8.70
N HIS A 389 -4.67 46.61 7.74
CA HIS A 389 -3.64 47.11 6.83
C HIS A 389 -4.25 48.12 5.83
N PRO A 390 -3.62 49.28 5.54
CA PRO A 390 -4.22 50.30 4.67
C PRO A 390 -4.41 49.94 3.19
N GLN A 391 -3.96 48.76 2.75
CA GLN A 391 -3.99 48.32 1.34
C GLN A 391 -4.37 46.84 1.17
N ARG A 392 -4.68 46.12 2.27
CA ARG A 392 -5.00 44.69 2.24
C ARG A 392 -6.11 44.36 3.24
N PRO A 393 -7.04 43.44 2.93
CA PRO A 393 -8.06 42.94 3.85
C PRO A 393 -7.46 41.93 4.86
N GLU A 394 -6.37 42.34 5.49
CA GLU A 394 -5.62 41.60 6.50
C GLU A 394 -5.49 42.51 7.71
N LYS A 395 -5.72 41.99 8.91
CA LYS A 395 -5.35 42.70 10.13
C LYS A 395 -3.84 42.57 10.30
N GLU A 396 -3.15 43.70 10.42
CA GLU A 396 -1.76 43.71 10.88
C GLU A 396 -1.76 43.01 12.24
N LYS A 397 -1.01 41.90 12.36
CA LYS A 397 -0.80 41.31 13.69
C LYS A 397 -0.13 42.39 14.52
N PRO A 398 -0.60 42.68 15.75
CA PRO A 398 0.15 43.57 16.62
C PRO A 398 1.58 43.02 16.69
N PRO A 399 2.61 43.89 16.68
CA PRO A 399 3.96 43.42 16.94
C PRO A 399 3.88 42.60 18.23
N LYS A 400 4.45 41.39 18.23
CA LYS A 400 4.58 40.63 19.47
C LYS A 400 5.24 41.59 20.46
N GLN A 401 4.50 42.03 21.46
CA GLN A 401 5.13 42.60 22.63
C GLN A 401 6.10 41.51 23.09
N GLU A 402 7.38 41.86 23.18
CA GLU A 402 8.31 41.01 23.89
C GLU A 402 7.81 41.00 25.33
N GLU A 403 7.05 39.94 25.67
CA GLU A 403 6.66 39.66 27.03
C GLU A 403 7.95 39.76 27.87
N PRO A 404 7.97 40.58 28.93
CA PRO A 404 9.17 40.70 29.75
C PRO A 404 9.50 39.30 30.24
N LYS A 405 10.66 38.77 29.79
CA LYS A 405 11.03 37.34 29.92
C LYS A 405 10.51 36.77 31.23
N ALA A 406 9.41 36.03 31.16
CA ALA A 406 8.94 35.25 32.28
C ALA A 406 10.09 34.33 32.66
N GLU A 407 10.41 34.29 33.95
CA GLU A 407 11.40 33.37 34.47
C GLU A 407 11.07 31.95 33.99
N ALA A 408 12.10 31.21 33.60
CA ALA A 408 11.91 29.89 33.01
C ALA A 408 11.03 29.03 33.91
N GLU A 409 9.92 28.50 33.37
CA GLU A 409 9.21 27.41 34.02
C GLU A 409 10.24 26.30 34.33
N PRO A 410 10.30 25.80 35.58
CA PRO A 410 11.19 24.69 35.89
C PRO A 410 10.85 23.49 35.01
N PRO A 411 11.85 22.76 34.48
CA PRO A 411 11.58 21.57 33.70
C PRO A 411 10.79 20.56 34.54
N LYS A 412 9.69 20.03 33.99
CA LYS A 412 8.87 19.01 34.64
C LYS A 412 9.76 17.84 35.11
N PRO A 413 9.63 17.37 36.36
CA PRO A 413 10.50 16.32 36.88
C PRO A 413 10.29 15.02 36.13
N ALA A 414 11.40 14.38 35.74
CA ALA A 414 11.40 12.99 35.31
C ALA A 414 11.08 12.07 36.51
N PRO A 415 10.44 10.91 36.32
CA PRO A 415 10.00 10.04 37.42
C PRO A 415 11.17 9.53 38.26
N GLU A 416 10.96 9.49 39.58
CA GLU A 416 11.97 9.26 40.60
C GLU A 416 12.70 7.91 40.46
N ARG A 417 14.03 7.94 40.62
CA ARG A 417 14.79 6.79 41.17
C ARG A 417 15.36 7.19 42.54
N TRP A 418 15.00 6.40 43.54
CA TRP A 418 15.23 6.70 44.96
C TRP A 418 16.65 6.41 45.47
N ARG A 419 16.99 7.14 46.55
CA ARG A 419 18.03 6.92 47.58
C ARG A 419 19.49 7.25 47.28
N GLY A 420 20.04 8.13 48.12
CA GLY A 420 21.47 8.44 48.26
C GLY A 420 21.68 9.62 49.22
N PHE A 421 21.55 9.37 50.53
CA PHE A 421 21.53 10.40 51.59
C PHE A 421 22.96 10.84 51.98
N THR A 422 23.25 12.14 51.98
CA THR A 422 24.09 12.78 53.02
C THR A 422 23.83 14.29 53.09
N ASP A 423 23.96 14.82 54.32
CA ASP A 423 23.68 16.18 54.76
C ASP A 423 24.99 16.98 54.85
N GLU A 424 25.03 18.21 54.30
CA GLU A 424 26.00 19.22 54.74
C GLU A 424 25.44 20.65 54.60
N ARG A 425 24.64 20.99 55.61
CA ARG A 425 24.37 22.31 56.20
C ARG A 425 25.12 23.56 55.66
N LEU A 426 24.30 24.50 55.19
CA LEU A 426 24.14 25.90 55.68
C LEU A 426 25.29 26.94 55.62
N ASP A 427 24.80 28.18 55.45
CA ASP A 427 25.39 29.46 55.88
C ASP A 427 26.69 29.98 55.23
N GLN A 428 26.51 30.96 54.33
CA GLN A 428 26.58 32.37 54.76
C GLN A 428 26.11 33.36 53.67
N GLY A 429 25.36 34.39 54.09
CA GLY A 429 25.00 35.53 53.23
C GLY A 429 25.85 36.78 53.49
N TRP A 430 25.41 37.91 52.93
CA TRP A 430 25.84 39.30 53.23
C TRP A 430 27.24 39.77 52.75
N ARG A 431 27.33 40.55 51.65
CA ARG A 431 27.25 42.05 51.67
C ARG A 431 27.49 42.74 50.31
N TYR A 432 27.15 44.04 50.30
CA TYR A 432 27.14 45.00 49.18
C TYR A 432 28.49 45.69 48.93
N GLY A 433 28.80 45.98 47.64
CA GLY A 433 29.62 47.13 47.19
C GLY A 433 31.15 46.98 47.30
N PRO A 434 31.95 47.86 46.62
CA PRO A 434 31.58 49.19 46.11
C PRO A 434 31.80 49.42 44.59
N ARG A 435 31.46 50.64 44.14
CA ARG A 435 31.57 51.16 42.76
C ARG A 435 33.03 51.34 42.30
N GLY A 436 33.34 50.94 41.06
CA GLY A 436 34.53 51.35 40.29
C GLY A 436 34.12 51.92 38.93
N ARG A 437 34.80 52.98 38.44
CA ARG A 437 34.42 53.72 37.22
C ARG A 437 34.97 53.10 35.92
N ALA A 438 34.29 53.46 34.83
CA ALA A 438 34.59 53.13 33.45
C ALA A 438 35.92 53.69 32.90
N GLN A 439 36.33 53.08 31.78
CA GLN A 439 37.06 53.55 30.57
C GLN A 439 37.00 52.33 29.57
N TRP A 440 37.54 52.23 28.36
CA TRP A 440 38.53 53.04 27.62
C TRP A 440 38.27 53.11 26.08
N TRP A 441 37.35 52.33 25.52
CA TRP A 441 37.32 52.08 24.06
C TRP A 441 36.68 53.21 23.23
N ARG A 442 37.54 53.98 22.55
CA ARG A 442 37.24 54.63 21.26
C ARG A 442 38.31 54.23 20.24
N ARG A 443 37.92 53.43 19.25
CA ARG A 443 38.22 53.65 17.82
C ARG A 443 37.32 52.74 17.00
#